data_AF-A0A1I1Y7B7-F1
#
_entry.id   AF-A0A1I1Y7B7-F1
#
_cell.length_a   1.000
_cell.length_b   1.000
_cell.length_c   1.000
_cell.angle_alpha   90.00
_cell.angle_beta   90.00
_cell.angle_gamma   90.00
#
_symmetry.space_group_name_H-M   'P 1'
#
loop_
_entity.id
_entity.type
_entity.pdbx_description
1 polymer ?
#
loop_
_entity_poly.entity_id
_entity_poly.type
_entity_poly.pdbx_seq_one_letter_code
_entity_poly.pdbx_strand_id
1 'polypeptide(L)'
;MLAAVSEQGVFFRAAQNRRERIYWWPGLNAGIPYTPKRDGLHEATFMMHDLGHFLMPDLVFTGTASALHRRVYVAYRMISEAVTLVLADMVFVEALRGSGARYDWTRRHAHPLFAATQIDPSQPEGLRALLAANVGYCVAGDDSQWRALLARAGASEAALREYQQKYEPYVAEDLRWTVRNRETMTGRAEEFARWWADTAPLRALADLGLETVEAFAEQVATGPGSLIERVFARVMATRVEPGLREAPAPASREERRERALLRWLVGQFGVFARFPAAPGSALTRSRLTEFVVNRRGRLGSAEIARARAFYERFVDSLAEHHLASLDDAATWREVFALVEPFYVFYDGPREAYEPLAQAAGRVFGEG
;
A
#
# COMPACT_ATOMS: atom_id res chain seq x y z
N MET A 1 4.11 0.08 -15.70
CA MET A 1 3.58 0.48 -14.38
C MET A 1 2.32 1.34 -14.47
N LEU A 2 2.39 2.58 -14.97
CA LEU A 2 1.27 3.53 -14.94
C LEU A 2 0.01 3.01 -15.66
N ALA A 3 0.19 2.37 -16.82
CA ALA A 3 -0.91 1.71 -17.52
C ALA A 3 -1.59 0.65 -16.63
N ALA A 4 -0.81 -0.24 -16.01
CA ALA A 4 -1.34 -1.29 -15.13
C ALA A 4 -2.12 -0.71 -13.95
N VAL A 5 -1.57 0.32 -13.30
CA VAL A 5 -2.25 1.01 -12.18
C VAL A 5 -3.53 1.72 -12.63
N SER A 6 -3.52 2.35 -13.80
CA SER A 6 -4.72 2.98 -14.37
C SER A 6 -5.83 1.97 -14.64
N GLU A 7 -5.48 0.84 -15.26
CA GLU A 7 -6.45 -0.22 -15.55
C GLU A 7 -7.03 -0.84 -14.26
N GLN A 8 -6.29 -0.84 -13.16
CA GLN A 8 -6.78 -1.32 -11.86
C GLN A 8 -7.86 -0.45 -11.21
N GLY A 9 -8.21 0.71 -11.78
CA GLY A 9 -9.23 1.62 -11.23
C GLY A 9 -8.68 2.50 -10.10
N VAL A 10 -7.49 3.06 -10.29
CA VAL A 10 -6.94 4.08 -9.40
C VAL A 10 -7.81 5.34 -9.39
N PHE A 11 -7.94 5.95 -8.22
CA PHE A 11 -8.60 7.24 -8.06
C PHE A 11 -7.83 8.10 -7.04
N PHE A 12 -8.03 9.41 -7.15
CA PHE A 12 -7.42 10.39 -6.26
C PHE A 12 -8.45 10.91 -5.29
N ARG A 13 -8.00 11.34 -4.11
CA ARG A 13 -8.85 12.02 -3.14
C ARG A 13 -8.18 13.28 -2.61
N ALA A 14 -9.01 14.22 -2.18
CA ALA A 14 -8.55 15.30 -1.32
C ALA A 14 -8.21 14.73 0.06
N ALA A 15 -7.13 15.20 0.66
CA ALA A 15 -6.76 14.87 2.03
C ALA A 15 -6.88 16.13 2.90
N GLN A 16 -8.10 16.41 3.33
CA GLN A 16 -8.52 17.65 3.96
C GLN A 16 -7.98 17.79 5.38
N ASN A 17 -7.89 16.68 6.10
CA ASN A 17 -7.41 16.65 7.48
C ASN A 17 -6.26 15.65 7.66
N ARG A 18 -5.67 15.64 8.87
CA ARG A 18 -4.54 14.76 9.17
C ARG A 18 -4.93 13.29 9.06
N ARG A 19 -6.08 12.86 9.61
CA ARG A 19 -6.56 11.47 9.59
C ARG A 19 -6.68 10.94 8.17
N GLU A 20 -7.23 11.76 7.28
CA GLU A 20 -7.29 11.49 5.86
C GLU A 20 -5.88 11.35 5.29
N ARG A 21 -4.96 12.28 5.53
CA ARG A 21 -3.61 12.26 4.92
C ARG A 21 -2.81 11.00 5.23
N ILE A 22 -2.95 10.45 6.44
CA ILE A 22 -2.16 9.29 6.89
C ILE A 22 -2.88 7.95 6.74
N TYR A 23 -4.20 7.94 6.52
CA TYR A 23 -4.86 6.65 6.23
C TYR A 23 -4.41 6.15 4.85
N TRP A 24 -3.74 5.02 4.86
CA TRP A 24 -3.20 4.38 3.68
C TRP A 24 -3.48 2.89 3.72
N TRP A 25 -4.33 2.43 2.79
CA TRP A 25 -4.55 1.02 2.49
C TRP A 25 -4.59 0.88 0.96
N PRO A 26 -3.41 0.71 0.32
CA PRO A 26 -3.28 0.55 -1.12
C PRO A 26 -4.27 -0.45 -1.72
N GLY A 27 -4.91 -0.04 -2.82
CA GLY A 27 -5.87 -0.88 -3.54
C GLY A 27 -7.27 -0.97 -2.94
N LEU A 28 -7.57 -0.28 -1.83
CA LEU A 28 -8.94 -0.16 -1.31
C LEU A 28 -9.45 1.29 -1.35
N ASN A 29 -10.25 1.70 -0.36
CA ASN A 29 -10.92 2.99 -0.30
C ASN A 29 -9.99 4.17 0.01
N ALA A 30 -8.72 3.90 0.29
CA ALA A 30 -7.76 4.96 0.49
C ALA A 30 -7.64 5.84 -0.77
N GLY A 31 -7.53 5.28 -1.98
CA GLY A 31 -7.17 6.09 -3.17
C GLY A 31 -5.87 6.89 -2.95
N ILE A 32 -5.34 7.55 -3.97
CA ILE A 32 -4.09 8.32 -3.83
C ILE A 32 -4.38 9.69 -3.22
N PRO A 33 -3.85 10.03 -2.02
CA PRO A 33 -4.08 11.32 -1.40
C PRO A 33 -3.32 12.42 -2.14
N TYR A 34 -4.02 13.44 -2.62
CA TYR A 34 -3.35 14.60 -3.19
C TYR A 34 -2.84 15.51 -2.07
N THR A 35 -1.54 15.44 -1.80
CA THR A 35 -0.85 16.28 -0.80
C THR A 35 0.26 17.08 -1.48
N PRO A 36 0.13 18.40 -1.61
CA PRO A 36 1.14 19.24 -2.22
C PRO A 36 2.52 19.03 -1.58
N LYS A 37 3.55 18.90 -2.41
CA LYS A 37 4.96 18.83 -1.97
C LYS A 37 5.69 20.14 -2.27
N ARG A 38 6.95 20.21 -1.85
CA ARG A 38 7.79 21.41 -1.97
C ARG A 38 7.91 21.92 -3.42
N ASP A 39 7.92 21.01 -4.38
CA ASP A 39 8.03 21.29 -5.80
C ASP A 39 7.43 20.14 -6.63
N GLY A 40 7.23 20.38 -7.93
CA GLY A 40 6.58 19.43 -8.83
C GLY A 40 7.35 18.13 -9.05
N LEU A 41 8.68 18.13 -8.92
CA LEU A 41 9.47 16.90 -9.04
C LEU A 41 9.36 16.06 -7.77
N HIS A 42 9.35 16.69 -6.59
CA HIS A 42 9.04 16.02 -5.35
C HIS A 42 7.63 15.45 -5.34
N GLU A 43 6.65 16.20 -5.84
CA GLU A 43 5.29 15.71 -5.98
C GLU A 43 5.21 14.51 -6.93
N ALA A 44 5.88 14.58 -8.09
CA ALA A 44 5.91 13.48 -9.05
C ALA A 44 6.58 12.21 -8.49
N THR A 45 7.72 12.33 -7.79
CA THR A 45 8.39 11.19 -7.14
C THR A 45 7.50 10.57 -6.07
N PHE A 46 6.87 11.38 -5.22
CA PHE A 46 5.98 10.89 -4.17
C PHE A 46 4.72 10.21 -4.75
N MET A 47 4.14 10.79 -5.82
CA MET A 47 3.02 10.17 -6.52
C MET A 47 3.43 8.84 -7.19
N MET A 48 4.64 8.74 -7.73
CA MET A 48 5.18 7.51 -8.29
C MET A 48 5.32 6.41 -7.21
N HIS A 49 5.75 6.79 -6.00
CA HIS A 49 5.80 5.89 -4.83
C HIS A 49 4.41 5.33 -4.50
N ASP A 50 3.41 6.21 -4.35
CA ASP A 50 2.03 5.82 -4.04
C ASP A 50 1.39 4.97 -5.15
N LEU A 51 1.67 5.28 -6.42
CA LEU A 51 1.24 4.46 -7.56
C LEU A 51 1.89 3.08 -7.55
N GLY A 52 3.15 2.98 -7.11
CA GLY A 52 3.85 1.71 -6.93
C GLY A 52 3.17 0.82 -5.89
N HIS A 53 2.70 1.39 -4.78
CA HIS A 53 1.89 0.65 -3.81
C HIS A 53 0.55 0.21 -4.39
N PHE A 54 -0.06 1.02 -5.25
CA PHE A 54 -1.31 0.63 -5.91
C PHE A 54 -1.12 -0.59 -6.83
N LEU A 55 0.07 -0.78 -7.41
CA LEU A 55 0.42 -1.99 -8.16
C LEU A 55 0.49 -3.25 -7.27
N MET A 56 0.75 -3.06 -5.97
CA MET A 56 0.87 -4.11 -4.95
C MET A 56 -0.13 -3.87 -3.82
N PRO A 57 -1.46 -4.04 -4.06
CA PRO A 57 -2.47 -3.85 -3.03
C PRO A 57 -2.15 -4.64 -1.76
N ASP A 58 -2.35 -4.02 -0.60
CA ASP A 58 -2.10 -4.69 0.67
C ASP A 58 -2.95 -5.96 0.81
N LEU A 59 -2.34 -7.01 1.38
CA LEU A 59 -3.05 -8.25 1.68
C LEU A 59 -4.22 -7.99 2.62
N VAL A 60 -5.36 -8.61 2.32
CA VAL A 60 -6.59 -8.44 3.09
C VAL A 60 -6.61 -9.40 4.28
N PHE A 61 -6.71 -8.85 5.49
CA PHE A 61 -6.97 -9.65 6.68
C PHE A 61 -8.47 -9.97 6.80
N THR A 62 -8.81 -11.26 6.90
CA THR A 62 -10.21 -11.72 6.90
C THR A 62 -10.74 -12.10 8.28
N GLY A 63 -9.96 -11.84 9.34
CA GLY A 63 -10.27 -12.26 10.71
C GLY A 63 -9.45 -13.46 11.19
N THR A 64 -8.74 -14.19 10.31
CA THR A 64 -7.95 -15.37 10.70
C THR A 64 -6.50 -15.03 11.04
N ALA A 65 -6.13 -15.23 12.30
CA ALA A 65 -4.77 -14.97 12.77
C ALA A 65 -3.95 -16.26 12.97
N SER A 66 -2.69 -16.21 12.55
CA SER A 66 -1.66 -17.19 12.87
C SER A 66 -0.29 -16.50 12.90
N ALA A 67 0.71 -17.13 13.52
CA ALA A 67 2.08 -16.60 13.52
C ALA A 67 2.65 -16.47 12.10
N LEU A 68 2.30 -17.39 11.19
CA LEU A 68 2.67 -17.29 9.78
C LEU A 68 1.96 -16.12 9.10
N HIS A 69 0.65 -15.96 9.29
CA HIS A 69 -0.12 -14.85 8.70
C HIS A 69 0.41 -13.49 9.15
N ARG A 70 0.80 -13.35 10.43
CA ARG A 70 1.45 -12.13 10.94
C ARG A 70 2.74 -11.85 10.17
N ARG A 71 3.64 -12.83 10.09
CA ARG A 71 4.93 -12.68 9.42
C ARG A 71 4.79 -12.39 7.93
N VAL A 72 3.89 -13.08 7.23
CA VAL A 72 3.59 -12.86 5.81
C VAL A 72 3.05 -11.45 5.58
N TYR A 73 2.07 -11.00 6.38
CA TYR A 73 1.52 -9.65 6.24
C TYR A 73 2.59 -8.57 6.43
N VAL A 74 3.41 -8.68 7.48
CA VAL A 74 4.46 -7.70 7.77
C VAL A 74 5.53 -7.73 6.67
N ALA A 75 5.99 -8.90 6.24
CA ALA A 75 6.95 -9.02 5.14
C ALA A 75 6.40 -8.40 3.85
N TYR A 76 5.15 -8.71 3.46
CA TYR A 76 4.53 -8.18 2.25
C TYR A 76 4.49 -6.65 2.25
N ARG A 77 4.01 -6.06 3.35
CA ARG A 77 3.93 -4.60 3.53
C ARG A 77 5.31 -3.94 3.44
N MET A 78 6.30 -4.46 4.16
CA MET A 78 7.66 -3.91 4.13
C MET A 78 8.34 -4.10 2.76
N ILE A 79 8.07 -5.21 2.07
CA ILE A 79 8.52 -5.43 0.69
C ILE A 79 7.87 -4.40 -0.24
N SER A 80 6.58 -4.10 -0.06
CA SER A 80 5.89 -3.06 -0.83
C SER A 80 6.62 -1.72 -0.71
N GLU A 81 6.92 -1.26 0.53
CA GLU A 81 7.70 -0.02 0.76
C GLU A 81 9.12 -0.08 0.17
N ALA A 82 9.83 -1.19 0.35
CA ALA A 82 11.19 -1.35 -0.17
C ALA A 82 11.23 -1.33 -1.71
N VAL A 83 10.24 -1.94 -2.37
CA VAL A 83 10.11 -1.97 -3.82
C VAL A 83 9.72 -0.59 -4.35
N THR A 84 8.73 0.07 -3.74
CA THR A 84 8.29 1.40 -4.19
C THR A 84 9.39 2.44 -4.05
N LEU A 85 10.19 2.38 -2.97
CA LEU A 85 11.35 3.26 -2.79
C LEU A 85 12.36 3.12 -3.94
N VAL A 86 12.70 1.90 -4.37
CA VAL A 86 13.63 1.70 -5.49
C VAL A 86 13.01 2.20 -6.80
N LEU A 87 11.75 1.86 -7.06
CA LEU A 87 11.09 2.26 -8.31
C LEU A 87 10.93 3.80 -8.40
N ALA A 88 10.58 4.46 -7.29
CA ALA A 88 10.31 5.89 -7.26
C ALA A 88 11.58 6.74 -7.06
N ASP A 89 12.35 6.48 -6.00
CA ASP A 89 13.48 7.33 -5.59
C ASP A 89 14.81 6.97 -6.27
N MET A 90 14.90 5.82 -6.95
CA MET A 90 16.07 5.45 -7.74
C MET A 90 15.76 5.45 -9.24
N VAL A 91 14.91 4.53 -9.71
CA VAL A 91 14.71 4.30 -11.15
C VAL A 91 13.96 5.46 -11.81
N PHE A 92 12.86 5.91 -11.23
CA PHE A 92 12.10 7.03 -11.78
C PHE A 92 12.86 8.36 -11.68
N VAL A 93 13.57 8.59 -10.58
CA VAL A 93 14.48 9.74 -10.44
C VAL A 93 15.56 9.73 -11.52
N GLU A 94 16.16 8.58 -11.82
CA GLU A 94 17.13 8.45 -12.90
C GLU A 94 16.51 8.76 -14.27
N ALA A 95 15.30 8.27 -14.54
CA ALA A 95 14.59 8.58 -15.78
C ALA A 95 14.28 10.09 -15.90
N LEU A 96 13.91 10.75 -14.80
CA LEU A 96 13.70 12.20 -14.78
C LEU A 96 15.01 12.95 -15.07
N ARG A 97 16.12 12.54 -14.45
CA ARG A 97 17.46 13.08 -14.70
C ARG A 97 17.85 12.94 -16.17
N GLY A 98 17.64 11.76 -16.75
CA GLY A 98 17.91 11.45 -18.16
C GLY A 98 17.03 12.21 -19.15
N SER A 99 15.83 12.63 -18.75
CA SER A 99 14.94 13.45 -19.60
C SER A 99 15.34 14.92 -19.71
N GLY A 100 16.36 15.36 -18.97
CA GLY A 100 16.85 16.74 -18.96
C GLY A 100 16.16 17.65 -17.94
N ALA A 101 15.38 17.09 -17.00
CA ALA A 101 14.80 17.84 -15.91
C ALA A 101 15.91 18.48 -15.04
N ARG A 102 15.78 19.79 -14.76
CA ARG A 102 16.73 20.51 -13.91
C ARG A 102 16.29 20.43 -12.44
N TYR A 103 17.07 19.73 -11.63
CA TYR A 103 16.81 19.55 -10.20
C TYR A 103 18.10 19.33 -9.43
N ASP A 104 18.07 19.65 -8.12
CA ASP A 104 19.15 19.32 -7.19
C ASP A 104 19.01 17.85 -6.76
N TRP A 105 19.58 16.93 -7.55
CA TRP A 105 19.49 15.49 -7.33
C TRP A 105 20.18 15.02 -6.04
N THR A 106 21.05 15.84 -5.45
CA THR A 106 21.69 15.52 -4.16
C THR A 106 20.68 15.45 -3.00
N ARG A 107 19.48 16.03 -3.19
CA ARG A 107 18.35 15.94 -2.23
C ARG A 107 17.60 14.62 -2.28
N ARG A 108 17.89 13.75 -3.26
CA ARG A 108 17.28 12.41 -3.39
C ARG A 108 18.25 11.38 -2.82
N HIS A 109 18.26 11.22 -1.50
CA HIS A 109 19.25 10.41 -0.78
C HIS A 109 19.37 8.94 -1.23
N ALA A 110 18.35 8.36 -1.88
CA ALA A 110 18.43 7.01 -2.45
C ALA A 110 19.14 6.95 -3.82
N HIS A 111 19.07 8.02 -4.62
CA HIS A 111 19.62 8.04 -5.98
C HIS A 111 21.15 7.90 -6.04
N PRO A 112 21.95 8.55 -5.16
CA PRO A 112 23.40 8.33 -5.11
C PRO A 112 23.81 6.88 -4.89
N LEU A 113 23.08 6.14 -4.05
CA LEU A 113 23.34 4.71 -3.83
C LEU A 113 23.10 3.92 -5.12
N PHE A 114 21.98 4.15 -5.80
CA PHE A 114 21.69 3.54 -7.10
C PHE A 114 22.78 3.86 -8.13
N ALA A 115 23.13 5.13 -8.30
CA ALA A 115 24.14 5.57 -9.27
C ALA A 115 25.51 4.91 -9.02
N ALA A 116 25.89 4.72 -7.75
CA ALA A 116 27.13 4.06 -7.38
C ALA A 116 27.17 2.56 -7.75
N THR A 117 26.03 1.89 -7.90
CA THR A 117 26.00 0.47 -8.31
C THR A 117 26.29 0.24 -9.79
N GLN A 118 26.18 1.29 -10.63
CA GLN A 118 26.31 1.20 -12.10
C GLN A 118 25.40 0.16 -12.76
N ILE A 119 24.30 -0.23 -12.08
CA ILE A 119 23.34 -1.18 -12.62
C ILE A 119 22.42 -0.46 -13.61
N ASP A 120 22.21 -1.08 -14.77
CA ASP A 120 21.17 -0.68 -15.71
C ASP A 120 19.81 -1.28 -15.28
N PRO A 121 18.85 -0.45 -14.82
CA PRO A 121 17.53 -0.94 -14.39
C PRO A 121 16.62 -1.31 -15.56
N SER A 122 17.00 -1.04 -16.81
CA SER A 122 16.27 -1.53 -18.00
C SER A 122 16.47 -3.03 -18.20
N GLN A 123 17.55 -3.60 -17.66
CA GLN A 123 17.79 -5.03 -17.67
C GLN A 123 17.02 -5.72 -16.53
N PRO A 124 16.20 -6.75 -16.83
CA PRO A 124 15.44 -7.53 -15.84
C PRO A 124 16.23 -7.93 -14.60
N GLU A 125 17.43 -8.50 -14.79
CA GLU A 125 18.29 -8.95 -13.71
C GLU A 125 18.89 -7.80 -12.89
N GLY A 126 19.17 -6.67 -13.56
CA GLY A 126 19.66 -5.46 -12.90
C GLY A 126 18.62 -4.90 -11.94
N LEU A 127 17.39 -4.70 -12.42
CA LEU A 127 16.30 -4.23 -11.57
C LEU A 127 16.01 -5.20 -10.42
N ARG A 128 15.97 -6.51 -10.70
CA ARG A 128 15.74 -7.52 -9.67
C ARG A 128 16.82 -7.50 -8.58
N ALA A 129 18.09 -7.30 -8.94
CA ALA A 129 19.17 -7.19 -7.98
C ALA A 129 19.05 -5.95 -7.07
N LEU A 130 18.67 -4.80 -7.64
CA LEU A 130 18.42 -3.57 -6.87
C LEU A 130 17.27 -3.76 -5.87
N LEU A 131 16.16 -4.35 -6.33
CA LEU A 131 14.99 -4.63 -5.50
C LEU A 131 15.32 -5.64 -4.40
N ALA A 132 16.03 -6.71 -4.72
CA ALA A 132 16.43 -7.72 -3.74
C ALA A 132 17.35 -7.14 -2.66
N ALA A 133 18.32 -6.31 -3.06
CA ALA A 133 19.23 -5.66 -2.12
C ALA A 133 18.47 -4.71 -1.18
N ASN A 134 17.53 -3.94 -1.70
CA ASN A 134 16.74 -3.04 -0.87
C ASN A 134 15.76 -3.80 0.04
N VAL A 135 15.17 -4.89 -0.44
CA VAL A 135 14.30 -5.76 0.37
C VAL A 135 15.07 -6.40 1.51
N GLY A 136 16.26 -6.94 1.25
CA GLY A 136 17.13 -7.50 2.30
C GLY A 136 17.41 -6.48 3.40
N TYR A 137 17.77 -5.26 3.01
CA TYR A 137 18.04 -4.20 3.97
C TYR A 137 16.77 -3.73 4.70
N CYS A 138 15.73 -3.33 3.96
CA CYS A 138 14.54 -2.73 4.55
C CYS A 138 13.68 -3.71 5.38
N VAL A 139 13.74 -5.01 5.10
CA VAL A 139 12.91 -6.02 5.79
C VAL A 139 13.69 -6.76 6.87
N ALA A 140 14.98 -7.05 6.64
CA ALA A 140 15.80 -7.84 7.56
C ALA A 140 16.95 -7.05 8.22
N GLY A 141 17.22 -5.81 7.78
CA GLY A 141 18.40 -5.06 8.20
C GLY A 141 19.72 -5.56 7.58
N ASP A 142 19.66 -6.43 6.57
CA ASP A 142 20.83 -7.01 5.92
C ASP A 142 21.27 -6.19 4.71
N ASP A 143 22.43 -5.54 4.80
CA ASP A 143 23.01 -4.72 3.73
C ASP A 143 24.04 -5.46 2.86
N SER A 144 24.23 -6.77 3.05
CA SER A 144 25.25 -7.57 2.35
C SER A 144 25.13 -7.51 0.83
N GLN A 145 23.90 -7.54 0.31
CA GLN A 145 23.66 -7.44 -1.13
C GLN A 145 24.01 -6.05 -1.67
N TRP A 146 23.72 -4.96 -0.95
CA TRP A 146 24.17 -3.62 -1.34
C TRP A 146 25.69 -3.53 -1.41
N ARG A 147 26.38 -4.05 -0.40
CA ARG A 147 27.86 -4.09 -0.38
C ARG A 147 28.42 -4.88 -1.57
N ALA A 148 27.81 -6.02 -1.89
CA ALA A 148 28.21 -6.84 -3.04
C ALA A 148 28.04 -6.09 -4.37
N LEU A 149 26.93 -5.37 -4.55
CA LEU A 149 26.69 -4.56 -5.75
C LEU A 149 27.70 -3.42 -5.90
N LEU A 150 28.01 -2.71 -4.81
CA LEU A 150 29.01 -1.64 -4.79
C LEU A 150 30.43 -2.16 -5.04
N ALA A 151 30.80 -3.28 -4.42
CA ALA A 151 32.10 -3.92 -4.62
C ALA A 151 32.30 -4.34 -6.09
N ARG A 152 31.27 -4.91 -6.72
CA ARG A 152 31.30 -5.25 -8.16
C ARG A 152 31.52 -4.03 -9.05
N ALA A 153 31.01 -2.87 -8.67
CA ALA A 153 31.18 -1.60 -9.38
C ALA A 153 32.49 -0.85 -9.01
N GLY A 154 33.28 -1.38 -8.07
CA GLY A 154 34.46 -0.68 -7.53
C GLY A 154 34.13 0.61 -6.76
N ALA A 155 32.90 0.74 -6.27
CA ALA A 155 32.42 1.92 -5.56
C ALA A 155 32.66 1.83 -4.05
N SER A 156 32.87 2.97 -3.39
CA SER A 156 32.94 3.04 -1.93
C SER A 156 31.55 2.90 -1.28
N GLU A 157 31.50 2.47 -0.03
CA GLU A 157 30.26 2.37 0.75
C GLU A 157 29.73 3.72 1.28
N ALA A 158 30.29 4.86 0.86
CA ALA A 158 29.85 6.17 1.34
C ALA A 158 28.36 6.42 1.05
N ALA A 159 27.92 6.14 -0.18
CA ALA A 159 26.52 6.30 -0.58
C ALA A 159 25.58 5.36 0.19
N LEU A 160 26.04 4.16 0.55
CA LEU A 160 25.26 3.23 1.39
C LEU A 160 25.10 3.80 2.80
N ARG A 161 26.16 4.35 3.41
CA ARG A 161 26.06 4.96 4.75
C ARG A 161 25.12 6.16 4.78
N GLU A 162 25.16 7.02 3.76
CA GLU A 162 24.23 8.15 3.64
C GLU A 162 22.79 7.68 3.49
N TYR A 163 22.56 6.66 2.67
CA TYR A 163 21.25 6.03 2.52
C TYR A 163 20.75 5.47 3.86
N GLN A 164 21.57 4.69 4.56
CA GLN A 164 21.23 4.12 5.87
C GLN A 164 20.92 5.22 6.89
N GLN A 165 21.73 6.29 6.94
CA GLN A 165 21.50 7.42 7.83
C GLN A 165 20.15 8.10 7.58
N LYS A 166 19.73 8.22 6.31
CA LYS A 166 18.45 8.82 5.96
C LYS A 166 17.26 7.88 6.20
N TYR A 167 17.36 6.63 5.76
CA TYR A 167 16.19 5.75 5.62
C TYR A 167 16.03 4.73 6.75
N GLU A 168 17.07 4.41 7.53
CA GLU A 168 16.93 3.47 8.66
C GLU A 168 15.82 3.89 9.64
N PRO A 169 15.70 5.17 10.07
CA PRO A 169 14.61 5.60 10.94
C PRO A 169 13.22 5.43 10.30
N TYR A 170 13.11 5.69 9.00
CA TYR A 170 11.85 5.57 8.25
C TYR A 170 11.40 4.11 8.20
N VAL A 171 12.31 3.23 7.84
CA VAL A 171 12.03 1.80 7.74
C VAL A 171 11.70 1.19 9.09
N ALA A 172 12.41 1.57 10.16
CA ALA A 172 12.11 1.10 11.51
C ALA A 172 10.71 1.51 11.97
N GLU A 173 10.30 2.75 11.70
CA GLU A 173 8.96 3.24 12.00
C GLU A 173 7.88 2.58 11.13
N ASP A 174 8.13 2.34 9.85
CA ASP A 174 7.19 1.65 8.97
C ASP A 174 6.97 0.19 9.40
N LEU A 175 8.02 -0.47 9.89
CA LEU A 175 7.92 -1.80 10.48
C LEU A 175 7.06 -1.75 11.75
N ARG A 176 7.31 -0.79 12.64
CA ARG A 176 6.54 -0.58 13.87
C ARG A 176 5.06 -0.30 13.56
N TRP A 177 4.80 0.56 12.59
CA TRP A 177 3.46 0.89 12.11
C TRP A 177 2.75 -0.34 11.54
N THR A 178 3.43 -1.12 10.70
CA THR A 178 2.88 -2.32 10.08
C THR A 178 2.53 -3.39 11.11
N VAL A 179 3.40 -3.61 12.10
CA VAL A 179 3.13 -4.53 13.21
C VAL A 179 1.92 -4.06 14.02
N ARG A 180 1.86 -2.76 14.35
CA ARG A 180 0.74 -2.19 15.11
C ARG A 180 -0.58 -2.31 14.35
N ASN A 181 -0.59 -2.08 13.05
CA ASN A 181 -1.78 -2.28 12.23
C ASN A 181 -2.26 -3.73 12.28
N ARG A 182 -1.33 -4.69 12.17
CA ARG A 182 -1.66 -6.10 12.24
C ARG A 182 -2.24 -6.51 13.60
N GLU A 183 -1.75 -5.93 14.69
CA GLU A 183 -2.30 -6.10 16.04
C GLU A 183 -3.72 -5.55 16.13
N THR A 184 -3.96 -4.32 15.66
CA THR A 184 -5.30 -3.71 15.61
C THR A 184 -6.29 -4.56 14.82
N MET A 185 -5.87 -5.05 13.65
CA MET A 185 -6.67 -5.98 12.85
C MET A 185 -7.02 -7.25 13.63
N THR A 186 -6.05 -7.87 14.32
CA THR A 186 -6.28 -9.07 15.12
C THR A 186 -7.27 -8.80 16.27
N GLY A 187 -7.12 -7.67 16.97
CA GLY A 187 -8.03 -7.27 18.04
C GLY A 187 -9.46 -7.01 17.56
N ARG A 188 -9.67 -6.83 16.26
CA ARG A 188 -10.98 -6.61 15.61
C ARG A 188 -11.33 -7.74 14.63
N ALA A 189 -10.84 -8.96 14.87
CA ALA A 189 -10.98 -10.10 13.96
C ALA A 189 -12.41 -10.35 13.47
N GLU A 190 -13.40 -10.35 14.38
CA GLU A 190 -14.80 -10.57 14.00
C GLU A 190 -15.36 -9.46 13.10
N GLU A 191 -14.91 -8.22 13.32
CA GLU A 191 -15.30 -7.07 12.50
C GLU A 191 -14.77 -7.24 11.06
N PHE A 192 -13.51 -7.63 10.91
CA PHE A 192 -12.90 -7.93 9.62
C PHE A 192 -13.55 -9.13 8.92
N ALA A 193 -13.92 -10.17 9.67
CA ALA A 193 -14.64 -11.31 9.12
C ALA A 193 -16.01 -10.92 8.57
N ARG A 194 -16.78 -10.12 9.32
CA ARG A 194 -18.07 -9.58 8.86
C ARG A 194 -17.90 -8.70 7.63
N TRP A 195 -16.96 -7.76 7.66
CA TRP A 195 -16.67 -6.86 6.55
C TRP A 195 -16.31 -7.62 5.26
N TRP A 196 -15.44 -8.64 5.37
CA TRP A 196 -15.00 -9.40 4.22
C TRP A 196 -16.11 -10.25 3.60
N ALA A 197 -17.00 -10.79 4.43
CA ALA A 197 -18.19 -11.50 4.01
C ALA A 197 -19.20 -10.55 3.33
N ASP A 198 -19.49 -9.41 3.96
CA ASP A 198 -20.45 -8.41 3.49
C ASP A 198 -20.08 -7.81 2.12
N THR A 199 -18.79 -7.72 1.82
CA THR A 199 -18.28 -7.16 0.57
C THR A 199 -18.13 -8.20 -0.55
N ALA A 200 -18.34 -9.49 -0.29
CA ALA A 200 -18.17 -10.54 -1.28
C ALA A 200 -18.96 -10.31 -2.59
N PRO A 201 -20.24 -9.88 -2.56
CA PRO A 201 -20.98 -9.61 -3.79
C PRO A 201 -20.39 -8.47 -4.62
N LEU A 202 -19.79 -7.46 -3.99
CA LEU A 202 -19.15 -6.34 -4.68
C LEU A 202 -17.82 -6.76 -5.31
N ARG A 203 -17.01 -7.53 -4.56
CA ARG A 203 -15.72 -8.04 -5.02
C ARG A 203 -15.86 -9.03 -6.18
N ALA A 204 -17.01 -9.68 -6.33
CA ALA A 204 -17.29 -10.57 -7.46
C ALA A 204 -17.59 -9.84 -8.78
N LEU A 205 -17.81 -8.52 -8.78
CA LEU A 205 -18.19 -7.77 -9.98
C LEU A 205 -17.00 -7.45 -10.89
N ALA A 206 -15.80 -7.33 -10.34
CA ALA A 206 -14.58 -7.06 -11.07
C ALA A 206 -13.37 -7.63 -10.31
N ASP A 207 -12.33 -8.00 -11.05
CA ASP A 207 -11.03 -8.28 -10.43
C ASP A 207 -10.40 -6.98 -9.92
N LEU A 208 -10.32 -6.84 -8.61
CA LEU A 208 -9.69 -5.72 -7.92
C LEU A 208 -8.23 -6.04 -7.52
N GLY A 209 -7.71 -7.22 -7.90
CA GLY A 209 -6.38 -7.67 -7.52
C GLY A 209 -6.19 -7.84 -6.01
N LEU A 210 -7.27 -7.94 -5.24
CA LEU A 210 -7.23 -8.14 -3.78
C LEU A 210 -6.94 -9.61 -3.48
N GLU A 211 -5.97 -9.85 -2.61
CA GLU A 211 -5.58 -11.19 -2.17
C GLU A 211 -5.58 -11.21 -0.64
N THR A 212 -6.05 -12.30 -0.03
CA THR A 212 -6.10 -12.40 1.42
C THR A 212 -4.77 -12.85 1.98
N VAL A 213 -4.52 -12.56 3.27
CA VAL A 213 -3.29 -13.00 3.94
C VAL A 213 -3.18 -14.51 3.94
N GLU A 214 -4.28 -15.23 4.14
CA GLU A 214 -4.36 -16.68 4.18
C GLU A 214 -4.00 -17.29 2.81
N ALA A 215 -4.65 -16.82 1.74
CA ALA A 215 -4.40 -17.30 0.38
C ALA A 215 -2.95 -17.04 -0.06
N PHE A 216 -2.38 -15.87 0.29
CA PHE A 216 -0.98 -15.59 0.01
C PHE A 216 -0.05 -16.47 0.85
N ALA A 217 -0.34 -16.64 2.14
CA ALA A 217 0.48 -17.42 3.06
C ALA A 217 0.59 -18.88 2.66
N GLU A 218 -0.49 -19.51 2.20
CA GLU A 218 -0.49 -20.89 1.68
C GLU A 218 0.56 -21.09 0.57
N GLN A 219 0.74 -20.08 -0.28
CA GLN A 219 1.62 -20.13 -1.45
C GLN A 219 3.09 -19.91 -1.11
N VAL A 220 3.39 -19.39 0.09
CA VAL A 220 4.76 -19.10 0.55
C VAL A 220 5.11 -19.84 1.84
N ALA A 221 4.21 -20.69 2.34
CA ALA A 221 4.39 -21.43 3.58
C ALA A 221 5.60 -22.38 3.50
N THR A 222 5.79 -23.00 2.35
CA THR A 222 6.85 -23.98 2.09
C THR A 222 7.70 -23.57 0.90
N GLY A 223 8.89 -24.16 0.79
CA GLY A 223 9.83 -23.90 -0.29
C GLY A 223 11.22 -23.49 0.22
N PRO A 224 12.20 -23.41 -0.68
CA PRO A 224 13.57 -23.03 -0.32
C PRO A 224 13.64 -21.57 0.15
N GLY A 225 14.72 -21.23 0.86
CA GLY A 225 15.02 -19.87 1.33
C GLY A 225 14.31 -19.48 2.63
N SER A 226 14.47 -18.23 3.02
CA SER A 226 13.76 -17.59 4.11
C SER A 226 12.33 -17.21 3.71
N LEU A 227 11.47 -16.91 4.70
CA LEU A 227 10.13 -16.42 4.43
C LEU A 227 10.14 -15.10 3.63
N ILE A 228 11.06 -14.19 3.93
CA ILE A 228 11.19 -12.89 3.24
C ILE A 228 11.48 -13.12 1.75
N GLU A 229 12.42 -14.03 1.44
CA GLU A 229 12.76 -14.37 0.06
C GLU A 229 11.58 -14.98 -0.70
N ARG A 230 10.81 -15.87 -0.07
CA ARG A 230 9.61 -16.47 -0.68
C ARG A 230 8.51 -15.44 -0.94
N VAL A 231 8.25 -14.55 0.03
CA VAL A 231 7.29 -13.45 -0.15
C VAL A 231 7.75 -12.52 -1.27
N PHE A 232 9.02 -12.13 -1.29
CA PHE A 232 9.58 -11.26 -2.33
C PHE A 232 9.49 -11.90 -3.72
N ALA A 233 9.87 -13.17 -3.86
CA ALA A 233 9.78 -13.90 -5.12
C ALA A 233 8.33 -13.93 -5.65
N ARG A 234 7.34 -14.16 -4.78
CA ARG A 234 5.92 -14.13 -5.14
C ARG A 234 5.43 -12.74 -5.52
N VAL A 235 5.84 -11.69 -4.78
CA VAL A 235 5.50 -10.30 -5.11
C VAL A 235 6.07 -9.91 -6.49
N MET A 236 7.32 -10.30 -6.77
CA MET A 236 7.93 -10.09 -8.08
C MET A 236 7.13 -10.75 -9.19
N ALA A 237 6.85 -12.06 -9.04
CA ALA A 237 6.20 -12.85 -10.07
C ALA A 237 4.74 -12.46 -10.32
N THR A 238 4.01 -12.04 -9.28
CA THR A 238 2.55 -11.82 -9.40
C THR A 238 2.15 -10.36 -9.51
N ARG A 239 3.02 -9.41 -9.11
CA ARG A 239 2.67 -7.97 -9.06
C ARG A 239 3.65 -7.11 -9.85
N VAL A 240 4.94 -7.17 -9.50
CA VAL A 240 5.94 -6.23 -10.02
C VAL A 240 6.27 -6.53 -11.48
N GLU A 241 6.69 -7.76 -11.81
CA GLU A 241 7.09 -8.09 -13.18
C GLU A 241 5.93 -7.94 -14.18
N PRO A 242 4.71 -8.46 -13.91
CA PRO A 242 3.58 -8.23 -14.80
C PRO A 242 3.28 -6.73 -14.95
N GLY A 243 3.27 -5.96 -13.85
CA GLY A 243 2.98 -4.53 -13.89
C GLY A 243 4.01 -3.67 -14.61
N LEU A 244 5.25 -4.15 -14.73
CA LEU A 244 6.33 -3.45 -15.42
C LEU A 244 6.49 -3.88 -16.88
N ARG A 245 6.27 -5.17 -17.19
CA ARG A 245 6.60 -5.76 -18.49
C ARG A 245 5.40 -6.06 -19.37
N GLU A 246 4.26 -6.37 -18.77
CA GLU A 246 3.06 -6.75 -19.52
C GLU A 246 2.22 -5.51 -19.79
N ALA A 247 1.74 -5.38 -21.04
CA ALA A 247 0.70 -4.42 -21.34
C ALA A 247 -0.61 -4.94 -20.73
N PRO A 248 -1.23 -4.23 -19.77
CA PRO A 248 -2.50 -4.68 -19.22
C PRO A 248 -3.55 -4.69 -20.34
N ALA A 249 -4.50 -5.61 -20.26
CA ALA A 249 -5.67 -5.58 -21.14
C ALA A 249 -6.38 -4.21 -20.95
N PRO A 250 -6.57 -3.44 -22.03
CA PRO A 250 -7.17 -2.11 -21.92
C PRO A 250 -8.63 -2.25 -21.50
N ALA A 251 -8.99 -1.66 -20.37
CA ALA A 251 -10.38 -1.52 -19.97
C ALA A 251 -10.99 -0.26 -20.58
N SER A 252 -12.31 -0.25 -20.73
CA SER A 252 -13.07 0.96 -21.02
C SER A 252 -12.96 1.97 -19.87
N ARG A 253 -13.30 3.23 -20.17
CA ARG A 253 -13.35 4.29 -19.15
C ARG A 253 -14.37 3.95 -18.06
N GLU A 254 -15.48 3.35 -18.47
CA GLU A 254 -16.58 2.88 -17.62
C GLU A 254 -16.10 1.76 -16.68
N GLU A 255 -15.36 0.78 -17.18
CA GLU A 255 -14.80 -0.30 -16.36
C GLU A 255 -13.78 0.22 -15.34
N ARG A 256 -12.88 1.15 -15.73
CA ARG A 256 -11.94 1.77 -14.77
C ARG A 256 -12.67 2.53 -13.66
N ARG A 257 -13.75 3.23 -13.99
CA ARG A 257 -14.60 3.93 -13.01
C ARG A 257 -15.36 2.97 -12.11
N GLU A 258 -15.88 1.89 -12.66
CA GLU A 258 -16.52 0.82 -11.89
C GLU A 258 -15.53 0.21 -10.90
N ARG A 259 -14.32 -0.16 -11.34
CA ARG A 259 -13.26 -0.65 -10.44
C ARG A 259 -12.93 0.35 -9.33
N ALA A 260 -12.81 1.64 -9.65
CA ALA A 260 -12.56 2.68 -8.66
C ALA A 260 -13.70 2.79 -7.61
N LEU A 261 -14.96 2.78 -8.07
CA LEU A 261 -16.13 2.78 -7.16
C LEU A 261 -16.14 1.53 -6.29
N LEU A 262 -15.87 0.35 -6.85
CA LEU A 262 -15.87 -0.91 -6.10
C LEU A 262 -14.79 -0.91 -5.02
N ARG A 263 -13.56 -0.45 -5.31
CA ARG A 263 -12.50 -0.32 -4.29
C ARG A 263 -12.93 0.62 -3.15
N TRP A 264 -13.51 1.77 -3.52
CA TRP A 264 -14.03 2.72 -2.54
C TRP A 264 -15.13 2.08 -1.68
N LEU A 265 -16.17 1.50 -2.29
CA LEU A 265 -17.27 0.87 -1.56
C LEU A 265 -16.82 -0.30 -0.69
N VAL A 266 -15.93 -1.16 -1.19
CA VAL A 266 -15.41 -2.31 -0.43
C VAL A 266 -14.75 -1.80 0.85
N GLY A 267 -13.89 -0.78 0.81
CA GLY A 267 -13.33 -0.22 2.04
C GLY A 267 -14.35 0.52 2.91
N GLN A 268 -15.28 1.28 2.30
CA GLN A 268 -16.32 1.99 3.05
C GLN A 268 -17.27 1.06 3.81
N PHE A 269 -17.50 -0.15 3.30
CA PHE A 269 -18.36 -1.14 3.95
C PHE A 269 -17.85 -1.58 5.33
N GLY A 270 -16.61 -1.23 5.68
CA GLY A 270 -16.11 -1.35 7.05
C GLY A 270 -17.01 -0.67 8.08
N VAL A 271 -17.67 0.44 7.72
CA VAL A 271 -18.58 1.15 8.63
C VAL A 271 -19.77 0.28 9.06
N PHE A 272 -20.31 -0.54 8.14
CA PHE A 272 -21.43 -1.43 8.45
C PHE A 272 -21.00 -2.59 9.34
N ALA A 273 -19.76 -3.08 9.14
CA ALA A 273 -19.19 -4.13 9.98
C ALA A 273 -18.86 -3.64 11.40
N ARG A 274 -18.45 -2.36 11.53
CA ARG A 274 -18.21 -1.66 12.79
C ARG A 274 -19.49 -1.35 13.55
N PHE A 275 -20.54 -0.95 12.84
CA PHE A 275 -21.84 -0.57 13.40
C PHE A 275 -22.97 -1.47 12.87
N PRO A 276 -22.94 -2.80 13.14
CA PRO A 276 -23.91 -3.73 12.56
C PRO A 276 -25.32 -3.53 13.13
N ALA A 277 -25.42 -3.04 14.37
CA ALA A 277 -26.69 -2.80 15.07
C ALA A 277 -27.22 -1.36 14.88
N ALA A 278 -26.51 -0.48 14.18
CA ALA A 278 -26.98 0.88 13.95
C ALA A 278 -28.26 0.87 13.08
N PRO A 279 -29.24 1.76 13.37
CA PRO A 279 -30.45 1.88 12.58
C PRO A 279 -30.15 2.01 11.08
N GLY A 280 -30.79 1.17 10.26
CA GLY A 280 -30.60 1.19 8.82
C GLY A 280 -29.28 0.63 8.28
N SER A 281 -28.36 0.13 9.12
CA SER A 281 -27.07 -0.42 8.69
C SER A 281 -27.22 -1.57 7.68
N ALA A 282 -27.94 -2.63 8.05
CA ALA A 282 -28.19 -3.77 7.17
C ALA A 282 -28.98 -3.39 5.91
N LEU A 283 -29.97 -2.49 6.03
CA LEU A 283 -30.79 -2.05 4.91
C LEU A 283 -29.96 -1.25 3.89
N THR A 284 -29.16 -0.29 4.37
CA THR A 284 -28.31 0.56 3.53
C THR A 284 -27.28 -0.29 2.81
N ARG A 285 -26.59 -1.17 3.53
CA ARG A 285 -25.64 -2.13 2.95
C ARG A 285 -26.28 -2.93 1.82
N SER A 286 -27.42 -3.59 2.08
CA SER A 286 -28.11 -4.41 1.09
C SER A 286 -28.57 -3.60 -0.14
N ARG A 287 -29.10 -2.39 0.07
CA ARG A 287 -29.56 -1.51 -1.01
C ARG A 287 -28.41 -0.95 -1.84
N LEU A 288 -27.27 -0.61 -1.23
CA LEU A 288 -26.04 -0.24 -1.94
C LEU A 288 -25.55 -1.40 -2.81
N THR A 289 -25.47 -2.61 -2.24
CA THR A 289 -25.06 -3.80 -2.98
C THR A 289 -26.00 -4.06 -4.17
N GLU A 290 -27.31 -4.09 -3.93
CA GLU A 290 -28.32 -4.27 -4.98
C GLU A 290 -28.21 -3.19 -6.06
N PHE A 291 -28.05 -1.93 -5.66
CA PHE A 291 -27.92 -0.80 -6.58
C PHE A 291 -26.74 -0.97 -7.54
N VAL A 292 -25.58 -1.37 -7.02
CA VAL A 292 -24.34 -1.54 -7.78
C VAL A 292 -24.41 -2.77 -8.67
N VAL A 293 -24.83 -3.91 -8.13
CA VAL A 293 -24.99 -5.18 -8.89
C VAL A 293 -25.93 -4.99 -10.08
N ASN A 294 -27.10 -4.37 -9.87
CA ASN A 294 -28.10 -4.17 -10.94
C ASN A 294 -27.66 -3.14 -12.01
N ARG A 295 -26.60 -2.36 -11.74
CA ARG A 295 -26.08 -1.33 -12.63
C ARG A 295 -24.69 -1.64 -13.17
N ARG A 296 -24.19 -2.87 -13.01
CA ARG A 296 -22.93 -3.33 -13.60
C ARG A 296 -22.81 -2.93 -15.08
N GLY A 297 -21.64 -2.43 -15.47
CA GLY A 297 -21.38 -1.93 -16.82
C GLY A 297 -22.07 -0.61 -17.17
N ARG A 298 -22.83 -0.02 -16.23
CA ARG A 298 -23.58 1.24 -16.40
C ARG A 298 -23.32 2.21 -15.24
N LEU A 299 -22.23 2.04 -14.50
CA LEU A 299 -21.84 2.89 -13.36
C LEU A 299 -21.13 4.16 -13.84
N GLY A 300 -21.92 5.08 -14.40
CA GLY A 300 -21.45 6.41 -14.77
C GLY A 300 -21.29 7.34 -13.56
N SER A 301 -20.90 8.59 -13.84
CA SER A 301 -20.71 9.61 -12.80
C SER A 301 -21.97 9.87 -11.96
N ALA A 302 -23.15 9.80 -12.58
CA ALA A 302 -24.41 10.00 -11.87
C ALA A 302 -24.75 8.84 -10.93
N GLU A 303 -24.48 7.60 -11.35
CA GLU A 303 -24.64 6.40 -10.53
C GLU A 303 -23.66 6.41 -9.35
N ILE A 304 -22.40 6.77 -9.60
CA ILE A 304 -21.37 6.93 -8.56
C ILE A 304 -21.82 7.97 -7.53
N ALA A 305 -22.26 9.14 -7.96
CA ALA A 305 -22.73 10.20 -7.06
C ALA A 305 -23.93 9.73 -6.23
N ARG A 306 -24.88 8.98 -6.81
CA ARG A 306 -26.02 8.42 -6.07
C ARG A 306 -25.61 7.37 -5.05
N ALA A 307 -24.67 6.49 -5.39
CA ALA A 307 -24.13 5.50 -4.45
C ALA A 307 -23.42 6.18 -3.28
N ARG A 308 -22.56 7.17 -3.55
CA ARG A 308 -21.90 7.99 -2.50
C ARG A 308 -22.91 8.70 -1.62
N ALA A 309 -23.85 9.45 -2.20
CA ALA A 309 -24.87 10.16 -1.43
C ALA A 309 -25.74 9.23 -0.57
N PHE A 310 -25.99 8.00 -1.00
CA PHE A 310 -26.74 7.03 -0.19
C PHE A 310 -25.92 6.47 0.97
N TYR A 311 -24.61 6.24 0.77
CA TYR A 311 -23.68 5.92 1.85
C TYR A 311 -23.55 7.07 2.86
N GLU A 312 -23.37 8.30 2.37
CA GLU A 312 -23.19 9.50 3.20
C GLU A 312 -24.40 9.74 4.13
N ARG A 313 -25.62 9.47 3.66
CA ARG A 313 -26.83 9.53 4.53
C ARG A 313 -26.77 8.56 5.72
N PHE A 314 -26.17 7.39 5.54
CA PHE A 314 -25.99 6.48 6.67
C PHE A 314 -24.94 6.99 7.64
N VAL A 315 -23.83 7.55 7.13
CA VAL A 315 -22.81 8.19 7.97
C VAL A 315 -23.40 9.35 8.78
N ASP A 316 -24.26 10.16 8.17
CA ASP A 316 -24.97 11.26 8.86
C ASP A 316 -25.87 10.73 9.97
N SER A 317 -26.62 9.65 9.69
CA SER A 317 -27.43 8.97 10.69
C SER A 317 -26.60 8.45 11.88
N LEU A 318 -25.34 8.04 11.69
CA LEU A 318 -24.48 7.64 12.81
C LEU A 318 -24.17 8.83 13.73
N ALA A 319 -23.95 10.01 13.17
CA ALA A 319 -23.72 11.22 13.96
C ALA A 319 -25.00 11.67 14.69
N GLU A 320 -26.17 11.61 14.03
CA GLU A 320 -27.47 11.92 14.64
C GLU A 320 -27.80 11.03 15.83
N HIS A 321 -27.37 9.76 15.80
CA HIS A 321 -27.56 8.80 16.90
C HIS A 321 -26.39 8.77 17.89
N HIS A 322 -25.45 9.73 17.81
CA HIS A 322 -24.26 9.83 18.67
C HIS A 322 -23.35 8.59 18.64
N LEU A 323 -23.35 7.83 17.54
CA LEU A 323 -22.44 6.71 17.29
C LEU A 323 -21.13 7.15 16.61
N ALA A 324 -21.11 8.37 16.08
CA ALA A 324 -19.96 9.01 15.47
C ALA A 324 -19.91 10.50 15.86
N SER A 325 -18.72 11.08 15.95
CA SER A 325 -18.59 12.54 16.03
C SER A 325 -18.84 13.20 14.67
N LEU A 326 -19.03 14.52 14.65
CA LEU A 326 -19.11 15.26 13.38
C LEU A 326 -17.80 15.19 12.57
N ASP A 327 -16.65 15.09 13.25
CA ASP A 327 -15.34 14.92 12.61
C ASP A 327 -15.19 13.52 11.99
N ASP A 328 -15.69 12.48 12.68
CA ASP A 328 -15.79 11.13 12.13
C ASP A 328 -16.68 11.11 10.90
N ALA A 329 -17.87 11.69 10.97
CA ALA A 329 -18.78 11.74 9.84
C ALA A 329 -18.16 12.47 8.64
N ALA A 330 -17.53 13.63 8.85
CA ALA A 330 -16.83 14.35 7.78
C ALA A 330 -15.72 13.51 7.14
N THR A 331 -14.93 12.80 7.95
CA THR A 331 -13.85 11.94 7.45
C THR A 331 -14.40 10.71 6.71
N TRP A 332 -15.41 10.03 7.26
CA TRP A 332 -15.90 8.75 6.74
C TRP A 332 -16.65 8.89 5.42
N ARG A 333 -17.23 10.07 5.13
CA ARG A 333 -17.78 10.36 3.79
C ARG A 333 -16.74 10.22 2.68
N GLU A 334 -15.48 10.53 2.95
CA GLU A 334 -14.38 10.31 2.00
C GLU A 334 -13.69 8.96 2.23
N VAL A 335 -13.35 8.64 3.48
CA VAL A 335 -12.55 7.47 3.84
C VAL A 335 -12.87 6.93 5.23
N PHE A 336 -13.45 5.72 5.28
CA PHE A 336 -13.54 4.95 6.51
C PHE A 336 -12.26 4.16 6.75
N ALA A 337 -11.59 4.43 7.87
CA ALA A 337 -10.34 3.76 8.24
C ALA A 337 -10.60 2.37 8.85
N LEU A 338 -10.41 1.31 8.07
CA LEU A 338 -10.54 -0.08 8.54
C LEU A 338 -9.56 -0.41 9.68
N VAL A 339 -8.35 0.16 9.63
CA VAL A 339 -7.39 0.14 10.74
C VAL A 339 -7.30 1.54 11.31
N GLU A 340 -7.27 1.66 12.63
CA GLU A 340 -7.13 2.95 13.28
C GLU A 340 -5.79 3.62 12.90
N PRO A 341 -5.77 4.95 12.66
CA PRO A 341 -4.54 5.62 12.31
C PRO A 341 -3.53 5.56 13.46
N PHE A 342 -2.34 5.03 13.17
CA PHE A 342 -1.19 5.07 14.07
C PHE A 342 -0.17 6.10 13.58
N TYR A 343 0.25 7.00 14.47
CA TYR A 343 1.16 8.08 14.13
C TYR A 343 2.59 7.70 14.49
N VAL A 344 3.44 7.71 13.48
CA VAL A 344 4.88 7.52 13.58
C VAL A 344 5.61 8.84 13.33
N PHE A 345 6.83 8.96 13.86
CA PHE A 345 7.65 10.17 13.72
C PHE A 345 8.96 9.79 13.04
N TYR A 346 9.23 10.39 11.88
CA TYR A 346 10.36 10.01 11.03
C TYR A 346 11.59 10.92 11.14
N ASP A 347 11.45 12.08 11.78
CA ASP A 347 12.49 13.11 11.85
C ASP A 347 13.06 13.30 13.28
N GLY A 348 13.07 12.23 14.08
CA GLY A 348 13.68 12.18 15.40
C GLY A 348 15.19 11.94 15.37
N PRO A 349 15.88 12.05 16.52
CA PRO A 349 17.28 11.67 16.64
C PRO A 349 17.44 10.16 16.45
N ARG A 350 18.55 9.71 15.84
CA ARG A 350 18.77 8.29 15.48
C ARG A 350 18.68 7.36 16.68
N GLU A 351 19.16 7.82 17.84
CA GLU A 351 19.19 7.10 19.10
C GLU A 351 17.79 6.83 19.68
N ALA A 352 16.77 7.54 19.19
CA ALA A 352 15.37 7.27 19.56
C ALA A 352 14.78 6.08 18.79
N TYR A 353 15.45 5.62 17.73
CA TYR A 353 15.00 4.49 16.93
C TYR A 353 15.76 3.24 17.30
N GLU A 354 15.04 2.14 17.32
CA GLU A 354 15.67 0.84 17.42
C GLU A 354 16.42 0.48 16.12
N PRO A 355 17.61 -0.15 16.21
CA PRO A 355 18.29 -0.70 15.06
C PRO A 355 17.39 -1.64 14.24
N LEU A 356 17.37 -1.45 12.92
CA LEU A 356 16.44 -2.15 12.03
C LEU A 356 16.57 -3.69 12.10
N ALA A 357 17.79 -4.21 12.16
CA ALA A 357 18.04 -5.65 12.27
C ALA A 357 17.44 -6.25 13.57
N GLN A 358 17.49 -5.50 14.67
CA GLN A 358 16.92 -5.92 15.94
C GLN A 358 15.37 -5.93 15.87
N ALA A 359 14.80 -4.86 15.30
CA ALA A 359 13.36 -4.76 15.13
C ALA A 359 12.81 -5.87 14.20
N ALA A 360 13.51 -6.14 13.10
CA ALA A 360 13.22 -7.23 12.17
C ALA A 360 13.34 -8.61 12.85
N GLY A 361 14.38 -8.81 13.66
CA GLY A 361 14.60 -10.05 14.42
C GLY A 361 13.42 -10.42 15.33
N ARG A 362 12.72 -9.46 15.93
CA ARG A 362 11.51 -9.75 16.73
C ARG A 362 10.29 -10.14 15.91
N VAL A 363 10.24 -9.75 14.65
CA VAL A 363 9.11 -10.09 13.76
C VAL A 363 9.36 -11.44 13.09
N PHE A 364 10.58 -11.63 12.57
CA PHE A 364 10.92 -12.73 11.68
C PHE A 364 11.82 -13.79 12.30
N GLY A 365 12.40 -13.53 13.47
CA GLY A 365 13.19 -14.52 14.19
C GLY A 365 12.40 -15.79 14.49
N GLU A 366 13.11 -16.91 14.51
CA GLU A 366 12.56 -18.18 14.97
C GLU A 366 12.29 -18.08 16.47
N GLY A 367 11.03 -18.24 16.85
CA GLY A 367 10.59 -18.40 18.23
C GLY A 367 10.16 -19.83 18.47
#